data_AF-A0A352W281-F1
#
_entry.id   AF-A0A352W281-F1
#
_cell.length_a   1.000
_cell.length_b   1.000
_cell.length_c   1.000
_cell.angle_alpha   90.00
_cell.angle_beta   90.00
_cell.angle_gamma   90.00
#
_symmetry.space_group_name_H-M   'P 1'
#
loop_
_entity.id
_entity.type
_entity.pdbx_description
1 polymer ?
#
loop_
_entity_poly.entity_id
_entity_poly.type
_entity_poly.pdbx_seq_one_letter_code
_entity_poly.pdbx_strand_id
1 'polypeptide(L)'
;MDKFLLSVKNSESEALFWLCFSWAMEIFTSLEDPKALSELWIIEKLALHSSRIDPEYFCGGAFSILAAYWGARSDLLGGSSEKAREFYSRALEYNKNRSLIPHYVNMRYISIVKENASEFEDLAANISNFNAGSSDTALINEVIKKKAVSLFSKKDNFF
;
A
#
# COMPACT_ATOMS: atom_id res chain seq x y z
N MET A 1 13.90 17.85 -5.10
CA MET A 1 12.65 17.23 -4.64
C MET A 1 11.87 18.15 -3.70
N ASP A 2 12.40 18.53 -2.54
CA ASP A 2 11.59 19.25 -1.52
C ASP A 2 11.02 20.58 -2.00
N LYS A 3 11.80 21.38 -2.75
CA LYS A 3 11.31 22.63 -3.37
C LYS A 3 10.16 22.40 -4.36
N PHE A 4 10.20 21.28 -5.11
CA PHE A 4 9.13 20.91 -6.02
C PHE A 4 7.86 20.55 -5.23
N LEU A 5 7.99 19.70 -4.20
CA LEU A 5 6.86 19.29 -3.37
C LEU A 5 6.20 20.49 -2.68
N LEU A 6 6.98 21.44 -2.15
CA LEU A 6 6.45 22.67 -1.55
C LEU A 6 5.73 23.59 -2.55
N SER A 7 5.98 23.43 -3.85
CA SER A 7 5.31 24.22 -4.90
C SER A 7 4.02 23.58 -5.42
N VAL A 8 3.76 22.31 -5.07
CA VAL A 8 2.54 21.59 -5.47
C VAL A 8 1.34 22.24 -4.81
N LYS A 9 0.33 22.58 -5.61
CA LYS A 9 -0.93 23.15 -5.14
C LYS A 9 -1.91 22.04 -4.78
N ASN A 10 -2.91 22.37 -3.95
CA ASN A 10 -3.99 21.42 -3.64
C ASN A 10 -4.73 20.91 -4.88
N SER A 11 -4.85 21.75 -5.94
CA SER A 11 -5.45 21.35 -7.22
C SER A 11 -4.64 20.30 -8.00
N GLU A 12 -3.40 20.04 -7.58
CA GLU A 12 -2.48 19.08 -8.21
C GLU A 12 -2.32 17.81 -7.35
N SER A 13 -3.13 17.65 -6.30
CA SER A 13 -3.10 16.51 -5.36
C SER A 13 -3.20 15.17 -6.07
N GLU A 14 -4.13 15.07 -7.03
CA GLU A 14 -4.37 13.86 -7.83
C GLU A 14 -3.15 13.48 -8.65
N ALA A 15 -2.56 14.46 -9.35
CA ALA A 15 -1.39 14.24 -10.18
C ALA A 15 -0.19 13.81 -9.34
N LEU A 16 -0.03 14.40 -8.14
CA LEU A 16 1.01 13.99 -7.20
C LEU A 16 0.80 12.55 -6.71
N PHE A 17 -0.43 12.16 -6.39
CA PHE A 17 -0.75 10.79 -6.00
C PHE A 17 -0.41 9.81 -7.14
N TRP A 18 -0.85 10.09 -8.36
CA TRP A 18 -0.60 9.16 -9.48
C TRP A 18 0.87 9.08 -9.84
N LEU A 19 1.63 10.18 -9.76
CA LEU A 19 3.09 10.16 -9.86
C LEU A 19 3.71 9.25 -8.80
N CYS A 20 3.26 9.37 -7.54
CA CYS A 20 3.70 8.51 -6.45
C CYS A 20 3.37 7.04 -6.70
N PHE A 21 2.13 6.75 -7.08
CA PHE A 21 1.64 5.40 -7.33
C PHE A 21 2.41 4.71 -8.45
N SER A 22 2.64 5.39 -9.58
CA SER A 22 3.40 4.83 -10.69
C SER A 22 4.84 4.50 -10.28
N TRP A 23 5.52 5.40 -9.56
CA TRP A 23 6.87 5.14 -9.05
C TRP A 23 6.90 3.99 -8.05
N ALA A 24 5.89 3.92 -7.17
CA ALA A 24 5.75 2.86 -6.19
C ALA A 24 5.54 1.50 -6.86
N MET A 25 4.69 1.43 -7.88
CA MET A 25 4.43 0.18 -8.60
C MET A 25 5.66 -0.33 -9.33
N GLU A 26 6.43 0.54 -9.99
CA GLU A 26 7.68 0.17 -10.67
C GLU A 26 8.70 -0.45 -9.70
N ILE A 27 8.89 0.18 -8.53
CA ILE A 27 9.82 -0.31 -7.52
C ILE A 27 9.30 -1.60 -6.87
N PHE A 28 8.01 -1.68 -6.51
CA PHE A 28 7.45 -2.87 -5.86
C PHE A 28 7.42 -4.12 -6.74
N THR A 29 7.43 -3.97 -8.08
CA THR A 29 7.60 -5.10 -9.00
C THR A 29 9.06 -5.47 -9.25
N SER A 30 10.01 -4.69 -8.74
CA SER A 30 11.43 -4.77 -9.04
C SER A 30 12.30 -4.67 -7.78
N LEU A 31 11.80 -5.18 -6.64
CA LEU A 31 12.48 -5.06 -5.33
C LEU A 31 13.86 -5.73 -5.27
N GLU A 32 14.17 -6.59 -6.23
CA GLU A 32 15.48 -7.24 -6.36
C GLU A 32 16.49 -6.40 -7.16
N ASP A 33 16.05 -5.35 -7.85
CA ASP A 33 16.91 -4.44 -8.62
C ASP A 33 17.51 -3.35 -7.71
N PRO A 34 18.84 -3.32 -7.51
CA PRO A 34 19.50 -2.27 -6.72
C PRO A 34 19.20 -0.85 -7.21
N LYS A 35 18.96 -0.67 -8.51
CA LYS A 35 18.60 0.63 -9.08
C LYS A 35 17.23 1.07 -8.59
N ALA A 36 16.22 0.20 -8.64
CA ALA A 36 14.89 0.48 -8.11
C ALA A 36 14.95 0.80 -6.60
N LEU A 37 15.76 0.05 -5.83
CA LEU A 37 15.96 0.30 -4.40
C LEU A 37 16.59 1.66 -4.12
N SER A 38 17.48 2.14 -4.98
CA SER A 38 18.12 3.46 -4.81
C SER A 38 17.15 4.64 -4.90
N GLU A 39 15.95 4.42 -5.44
CA GLU A 39 14.90 5.43 -5.62
C GLU A 39 13.77 5.33 -4.57
N LEU A 40 13.86 4.40 -3.61
CA LEU A 40 12.84 4.21 -2.57
C LEU A 40 12.49 5.48 -1.79
N TRP A 41 13.48 6.34 -1.53
CA TRP A 41 13.28 7.62 -0.84
C TRP A 41 12.32 8.57 -1.61
N ILE A 42 12.18 8.42 -2.93
CA ILE A 42 11.25 9.20 -3.75
C ILE A 42 9.81 8.84 -3.39
N ILE A 43 9.50 7.55 -3.26
CA ILE A 43 8.16 7.08 -2.85
C ILE A 43 7.79 7.67 -1.50
N GLU A 44 8.67 7.57 -0.51
CA GLU A 44 8.40 8.07 0.83
C GLU A 44 8.07 9.57 0.82
N LYS A 45 8.88 10.37 0.13
CA LYS A 45 8.66 11.83 0.03
C LYS A 45 7.35 12.17 -0.69
N LEU A 46 7.07 11.50 -1.82
CA LEU A 46 5.85 11.73 -2.58
C LEU A 46 4.60 11.31 -1.80
N ALA A 47 4.62 10.13 -1.18
CA ALA A 47 3.48 9.60 -0.45
C ALA A 47 3.19 10.40 0.83
N LEU A 48 4.23 10.80 1.58
CA LEU A 48 4.08 11.68 2.74
C LEU A 48 3.52 13.06 2.36
N HIS A 49 3.85 13.56 1.17
CA HIS A 49 3.32 14.83 0.71
C HIS A 49 1.88 14.68 0.20
N SER A 50 1.60 13.65 -0.58
CA SER A 50 0.25 13.31 -1.05
C SER A 50 -0.72 13.13 0.12
N SER A 51 -0.30 12.43 1.18
CA SER A 51 -1.14 12.20 2.37
C SER A 51 -1.42 13.46 3.20
N ARG A 52 -0.61 14.52 3.05
CA ARG A 52 -0.85 15.82 3.70
C ARG A 52 -1.79 16.71 2.89
N ILE A 53 -1.70 16.67 1.57
CA ILE A 53 -2.55 17.51 0.70
C ILE A 53 -3.98 16.97 0.68
N ASP A 54 -4.15 15.69 0.38
CA ASP A 54 -5.45 15.03 0.34
C ASP A 54 -5.34 13.62 0.95
N PRO A 55 -5.59 13.50 2.27
CA PRO A 55 -5.47 12.23 2.98
C PRO A 55 -6.52 11.20 2.56
N GLU A 56 -7.65 11.62 1.99
CA GLU A 56 -8.75 10.73 1.59
C GLU A 56 -8.64 10.26 0.14
N TYR A 57 -7.79 10.92 -0.67
CA TYR A 57 -7.63 10.60 -2.09
C TYR A 57 -7.41 9.11 -2.31
N PHE A 58 -8.15 8.57 -3.28
CA PHE A 58 -8.11 7.16 -3.66
C PHE A 58 -8.27 6.20 -2.47
N CYS A 59 -9.21 6.51 -1.56
CA CYS A 59 -9.51 5.72 -0.36
C CYS A 59 -8.30 5.60 0.60
N GLY A 60 -7.60 6.71 0.84
CA GLY A 60 -6.38 6.73 1.67
C GLY A 60 -5.18 6.07 0.99
N GLY A 61 -5.12 6.13 -0.34
CA GLY A 61 -4.13 5.39 -1.14
C GLY A 61 -2.68 5.71 -0.76
N ALA A 62 -2.38 6.97 -0.42
CA ALA A 62 -1.04 7.40 -0.02
C ALA A 62 -0.56 6.67 1.25
N PHE A 63 -1.46 6.43 2.21
CA PHE A 63 -1.16 5.67 3.42
C PHE A 63 -0.95 4.18 3.11
N SER A 64 -1.69 3.61 2.15
CA SER A 64 -1.44 2.24 1.68
C SER A 64 -0.06 2.10 1.02
N ILE A 65 0.38 3.09 0.24
CA ILE A 65 1.74 3.13 -0.32
C ILE A 65 2.79 3.19 0.79
N LEU A 66 2.58 4.04 1.81
CA LEU A 66 3.51 4.14 2.96
C LEU A 66 3.55 2.86 3.79
N ALA A 67 2.41 2.19 3.99
CA ALA A 67 2.35 0.90 4.66
C ALA A 67 3.16 -0.16 3.92
N ALA A 68 3.02 -0.23 2.58
CA ALA A 68 3.83 -1.10 1.74
C ALA A 68 5.32 -0.71 1.78
N TYR A 69 5.65 0.58 1.70
CA TYR A 69 7.03 1.08 1.71
C TYR A 69 7.81 0.65 2.96
N TRP A 70 7.19 0.80 4.13
CA TRP A 70 7.79 0.41 5.40
C TRP A 70 7.69 -1.09 5.68
N GLY A 71 6.68 -1.78 5.13
CA GLY A 71 6.45 -3.20 5.35
C GLY A 71 7.29 -4.11 4.45
N ALA A 72 7.51 -3.73 3.19
CA ALA A 72 8.07 -4.59 2.15
C ALA A 72 9.53 -5.06 2.41
N ARG A 73 10.16 -4.56 3.47
CA ARG A 73 11.52 -4.91 3.90
C ARG A 73 11.48 -5.18 5.40
N SER A 74 12.34 -6.08 5.87
CA SER A 74 12.51 -6.28 7.32
C SER A 74 13.13 -5.04 7.97
N ASP A 75 13.00 -4.93 9.30
CA ASP A 75 13.60 -3.84 10.08
C ASP A 75 15.13 -3.77 9.87
N LEU A 76 15.79 -4.93 9.70
CA LEU A 76 17.21 -5.04 9.39
C LEU A 76 17.58 -4.44 8.02
N LEU A 77 16.66 -4.46 7.06
CA LEU A 77 16.86 -3.99 5.69
C LEU A 77 16.24 -2.61 5.44
N GLY A 78 16.04 -1.82 6.50
CA GLY A 78 15.54 -0.46 6.43
C GLY A 78 14.02 -0.34 6.27
N GLY A 79 13.28 -1.44 6.49
CA GLY A 79 11.85 -1.38 6.77
C GLY A 79 11.56 -0.91 8.20
N SER A 80 10.29 -0.86 8.56
CA SER A 80 9.87 -0.63 9.94
C SER A 80 8.50 -1.22 10.16
N SER A 81 8.49 -2.30 10.91
CA SER A 81 7.30 -3.03 11.33
C SER A 81 6.28 -2.14 12.06
N GLU A 82 6.76 -1.18 12.84
CA GLU A 82 5.93 -0.21 13.57
C GLU A 82 5.30 0.80 12.61
N LYS A 83 6.11 1.49 11.80
CA LYS A 83 5.60 2.48 10.82
C LYS A 83 4.65 1.86 9.80
N ALA A 84 4.93 0.63 9.35
CA ALA A 84 4.05 -0.09 8.44
C ALA A 84 2.66 -0.28 9.04
N ARG A 85 2.57 -0.59 10.34
CA ARG A 85 1.30 -0.73 11.06
C ARG A 85 0.60 0.60 11.31
N GLU A 86 1.37 1.63 11.66
CA GLU A 86 0.84 2.99 11.79
C GLU A 86 0.17 3.44 10.48
N PHE A 87 0.88 3.33 9.36
CA PHE A 87 0.34 3.73 8.06
C PHE A 87 -0.77 2.82 7.56
N TYR A 88 -0.75 1.52 7.87
CA TYR A 88 -1.89 0.64 7.61
C TYR A 88 -3.14 1.10 8.39
N SER A 89 -2.99 1.45 9.66
CA SER A 89 -4.08 1.98 10.48
C SER A 89 -4.64 3.29 9.90
N ARG A 90 -3.77 4.23 9.51
CA ARG A 90 -4.16 5.47 8.83
C ARG A 90 -4.84 5.20 7.49
N ALA A 91 -4.38 4.20 6.73
CA ALA A 91 -5.02 3.80 5.50
C ALA A 91 -6.45 3.31 5.77
N LEU A 92 -6.68 2.49 6.80
CA LEU A 92 -8.03 2.05 7.18
C LEU A 92 -8.93 3.22 7.61
N GLU A 93 -8.39 4.17 8.39
CA GLU A 93 -9.10 5.37 8.84
C GLU A 93 -9.69 6.16 7.67
N TYR A 94 -8.87 6.50 6.67
CA TYR A 94 -9.31 7.28 5.50
C TYR A 94 -9.97 6.44 4.41
N ASN A 95 -9.75 5.12 4.39
CA ASN A 95 -10.43 4.21 3.49
C ASN A 95 -11.93 4.11 3.76
N LYS A 96 -12.36 4.29 5.02
CA LYS A 96 -13.76 4.22 5.45
C LYS A 96 -14.46 2.93 4.98
N ASN A 97 -13.71 1.82 4.98
CA ASN A 97 -14.15 0.50 4.52
C ASN A 97 -14.68 0.47 3.07
N ARG A 98 -14.21 1.39 2.20
CA ARG A 98 -14.63 1.49 0.80
C ARG A 98 -13.80 0.61 -0.13
N SER A 99 -12.56 0.28 0.24
CA SER A 99 -11.67 -0.47 -0.64
C SER A 99 -10.82 -1.50 0.10
N LEU A 100 -10.58 -2.63 -0.56
CA LEU A 100 -9.74 -3.74 -0.09
C LEU A 100 -8.23 -3.48 -0.21
N ILE A 101 -7.80 -2.36 -0.81
CA ILE A 101 -6.38 -2.06 -1.04
C ILE A 101 -5.54 -2.14 0.25
N PRO A 102 -5.91 -1.51 1.39
CA PRO A 102 -5.10 -1.56 2.60
C PRO A 102 -4.92 -3.00 3.12
N HIS A 103 -5.97 -3.81 3.07
CA HIS A 103 -5.91 -5.21 3.53
C HIS A 103 -4.98 -6.05 2.66
N TYR A 104 -5.06 -5.90 1.34
CA TYR A 104 -4.14 -6.59 0.43
C TYR A 104 -2.69 -6.14 0.60
N VAL A 105 -2.46 -4.84 0.82
CA VAL A 105 -1.13 -4.31 1.13
C VAL A 105 -0.59 -4.93 2.42
N ASN A 106 -1.39 -4.99 3.48
CA ASN A 106 -1.00 -5.60 4.74
C ASN A 106 -0.66 -7.09 4.55
N MET A 107 -1.52 -7.82 3.84
CA MET A 107 -1.33 -9.25 3.56
C MET A 107 -0.03 -9.50 2.81
N ARG A 108 0.24 -8.73 1.75
CA ARG A 108 1.40 -8.93 0.87
C ARG A 108 2.70 -8.42 1.46
N TYR A 109 2.69 -7.21 2.02
CA TYR A 109 3.92 -6.50 2.36
C TYR A 109 4.21 -6.49 3.85
N ILE A 110 3.27 -6.86 4.72
CA ILE A 110 3.51 -6.83 6.17
C ILE A 110 3.46 -8.24 6.75
N SER A 111 2.39 -9.00 6.52
CA SER A 111 2.22 -10.33 7.11
C SER A 111 3.27 -11.33 6.62
N ILE A 112 3.59 -11.33 5.32
CA ILE A 112 4.64 -12.19 4.75
C ILE A 112 6.01 -11.84 5.34
N VAL A 113 6.40 -10.56 5.32
CA VAL A 113 7.74 -10.12 5.79
C VAL A 113 7.93 -10.36 7.29
N LYS A 114 6.83 -10.34 8.06
CA LYS A 114 6.82 -10.66 9.49
C LYS A 114 6.62 -12.14 9.80
N GLU A 115 6.55 -13.01 8.79
CA GLU A 115 6.31 -14.45 8.93
C GLU A 115 5.04 -14.76 9.77
N ASN A 116 4.02 -13.90 9.71
CA ASN A 116 2.77 -14.06 10.44
C ASN A 116 1.68 -14.73 9.57
N ALA A 117 1.70 -16.05 9.54
CA ALA A 117 0.75 -16.85 8.76
C ALA A 117 -0.72 -16.68 9.22
N SER A 118 -0.96 -16.55 10.53
CA SER A 118 -2.32 -16.36 11.07
C SER A 118 -2.95 -15.08 10.54
N GLU A 119 -2.21 -13.97 10.59
CA GLU A 119 -2.71 -12.70 10.08
C GLU A 119 -2.91 -12.73 8.55
N PHE A 120 -2.01 -13.40 7.83
CA PHE A 120 -2.13 -13.57 6.39
C PHE A 120 -3.43 -14.31 6.02
N GLU A 121 -3.77 -15.37 6.74
CA GLU A 121 -5.02 -16.13 6.56
C GLU A 121 -6.25 -15.30 6.90
N ASP A 122 -6.24 -14.59 8.03
CA ASP A 122 -7.34 -13.74 8.46
C ASP A 122 -7.63 -12.64 7.42
N LEU A 123 -6.60 -12.01 6.86
CA LEU A 123 -6.74 -11.02 5.80
C LEU A 123 -7.30 -11.63 4.52
N ALA A 124 -6.86 -12.83 4.14
CA ALA A 124 -7.38 -13.53 2.96
C ALA A 124 -8.88 -13.84 3.10
N ALA A 125 -9.29 -14.31 4.28
CA ALA A 125 -10.70 -14.55 4.60
C ALA A 125 -11.51 -13.24 4.58
N ASN A 126 -11.01 -12.19 5.21
CA ASN A 126 -11.66 -10.86 5.23
C ASN A 126 -11.85 -10.30 3.82
N ILE A 127 -10.81 -10.37 2.98
CA ILE A 127 -10.85 -9.92 1.58
C ILE A 127 -11.89 -10.73 0.78
N SER A 128 -11.93 -12.04 0.97
CA SER A 128 -12.84 -12.93 0.22
C SER A 128 -14.31 -12.68 0.57
N ASN A 129 -14.60 -12.40 1.85
CA ASN A 129 -15.94 -12.17 2.35
C ASN A 129 -16.45 -10.74 2.14
N PHE A 130 -15.59 -9.82 1.71
CA PHE A 130 -15.97 -8.42 1.52
C PHE A 130 -17.00 -8.26 0.41
N ASN A 131 -18.08 -7.51 0.68
CA ASN A 131 -19.08 -7.17 -0.32
C ASN A 131 -19.18 -5.65 -0.45
N ALA A 132 -18.71 -5.11 -1.57
CA ALA A 132 -18.76 -3.68 -1.84
C ALA A 132 -20.17 -3.17 -2.21
N GLY A 133 -21.08 -4.07 -2.59
CA GLY A 133 -22.33 -3.71 -3.26
C GLY A 133 -22.08 -2.94 -4.56
N SER A 134 -23.01 -2.04 -4.91
CA SER A 134 -22.83 -1.09 -6.01
C SER A 134 -22.08 0.14 -5.49
N SER A 135 -20.75 0.12 -5.57
CA SER A 135 -19.87 1.26 -5.24
C SER A 135 -19.00 1.64 -6.43
N ASP A 136 -18.48 2.88 -6.41
CA ASP A 136 -17.45 3.34 -7.34
C ASP A 136 -16.14 2.54 -7.25
N THR A 137 -15.91 1.90 -6.10
CA THR A 137 -14.76 1.02 -5.84
C THR A 137 -15.01 -0.45 -6.16
N ALA A 138 -16.19 -0.83 -6.69
CA ALA A 138 -16.55 -2.23 -6.91
C ALA A 138 -15.53 -2.96 -7.82
N LEU A 139 -15.14 -2.33 -8.92
CA LEU A 139 -14.18 -2.93 -9.86
C LEU A 139 -12.82 -3.18 -9.19
N ILE A 140 -12.28 -2.18 -8.50
CA ILE A 140 -10.96 -2.32 -7.86
C ILE A 140 -10.99 -3.38 -6.76
N ASN A 141 -12.10 -3.48 -6.02
CA ASN A 141 -12.28 -4.50 -4.98
C ASN A 141 -12.32 -5.91 -5.56
N GLU A 142 -13.01 -6.13 -6.68
CA GLU A 142 -13.01 -7.43 -7.36
C GLU A 142 -11.63 -7.81 -7.91
N VAL A 143 -10.87 -6.83 -8.42
CA VAL A 143 -9.47 -7.07 -8.82
C VAL A 143 -8.61 -7.45 -7.61
N ILE A 144 -8.77 -6.78 -6.47
CA ILE A 144 -8.01 -7.08 -5.25
C ILE A 144 -8.35 -8.48 -4.73
N LYS A 145 -9.62 -8.90 -4.74
CA LYS A 145 -10.01 -10.27 -4.38
C LYS A 145 -9.28 -11.31 -5.24
N LYS A 146 -9.27 -11.14 -6.56
CA LYS A 146 -8.54 -12.05 -7.46
C LYS A 146 -7.05 -12.08 -7.15
N LYS A 147 -6.44 -10.92 -6.86
CA LYS A 147 -5.03 -10.85 -6.45
C LYS A 147 -4.77 -11.53 -5.11
N ALA A 148 -5.67 -11.40 -4.14
CA ALA A 148 -5.55 -12.04 -2.83
C ALA A 148 -5.67 -13.56 -2.93
N VAL A 149 -6.62 -14.09 -3.73
CA VAL A 149 -6.74 -15.53 -4.00
C VAL A 149 -5.46 -16.07 -4.63
N SER A 150 -4.91 -15.37 -5.64
CA SER A 150 -3.65 -15.78 -6.28
C SER A 150 -2.48 -15.75 -5.29
N LEU A 151 -2.41 -14.74 -4.42
CA LEU A 151 -1.37 -14.64 -3.40
C LEU A 151 -1.51 -15.75 -2.36
N PHE A 152 -2.74 -16.01 -1.89
CA PHE A 152 -3.04 -17.05 -0.90
C PHE A 152 -2.69 -18.46 -1.43
N SER A 153 -2.92 -18.73 -2.71
CA SER A 153 -2.54 -20.02 -3.33
C SER A 153 -1.04 -20.33 -3.29
N LYS A 154 -0.20 -19.34 -2.97
CA LYS A 154 1.26 -19.46 -2.85
C LYS A 154 1.75 -19.43 -1.40
N LYS A 155 0.85 -19.55 -0.42
CA LYS A 155 1.15 -19.46 1.03
C LYS A 155 2.36 -20.31 1.44
N ASP A 156 2.42 -21.56 1.00
CA ASP A 156 3.47 -22.52 1.37
C ASP A 156 4.87 -22.13 0.84
N ASN A 157 4.96 -21.12 -0.05
CA ASN A 157 6.23 -20.57 -0.49
C ASN A 157 6.74 -19.44 0.43
N PHE A 158 5.89 -18.93 1.33
CA PHE A 158 6.18 -17.77 2.18
C PHE A 158 6.36 -18.13 3.66
N PHE A 159 5.73 -19.21 4.12
CA PHE A 159 5.67 -19.63 5.52
C PHE A 159 5.97 -21.11 5.67
#